data_AF-A0A6L5FQ54-F1
#
_entry.id   AF-A0A6L5FQ54-F1
#
_cell.length_a   1.000
_cell.length_b   1.000
_cell.length_c   1.000
_cell.angle_alpha   90.00
_cell.angle_beta   90.00
_cell.angle_gamma   90.00
#
_symmetry.space_group_name_H-M   'P 1'
#
loop_
_entity.id
_entity.type
_entity.pdbx_description
1 polymer ?
#
loop_
_entity_poly.entity_id
_entity_poly.type
_entity_poly.pdbx_seq_one_letter_code
_entity_poly.pdbx_strand_id
1 'polypeptide(L)'
;MPLPRYHTQAEAHALIAQAGGLTELVTKGLAGMLSETESPQLGDIGVIRLSANDVGAIFCDGGIAALRTEPHGTIYLKPATILKAWVV
;
A
#
# COMPACT_ATOMS: atom_id res chain seq x y z
N MET A 1 -2.91 -12.79 -11.76
CA MET A 1 -3.63 -13.44 -10.63
C MET A 1 -4.91 -12.65 -10.37
N PRO A 2 -6.07 -13.28 -10.08
CA PRO A 2 -7.24 -12.50 -9.67
C PRO A 2 -6.94 -11.72 -8.38
N LEU A 3 -7.50 -10.51 -8.24
CA LEU A 3 -7.31 -9.70 -7.04
C LEU A 3 -7.86 -10.44 -5.80
N PRO A 4 -7.13 -10.41 -4.65
CA PRO A 4 -7.60 -11.02 -3.42
C PRO A 4 -8.92 -10.40 -2.97
N ARG A 5 -9.87 -11.25 -2.55
CA ARG A 5 -11.16 -10.83 -2.00
C ARG A 5 -11.24 -11.21 -0.54
N TYR A 6 -11.76 -10.30 0.28
CA TYR A 6 -11.99 -10.51 1.70
C TYR A 6 -13.24 -9.74 2.12
N HIS A 7 -13.90 -10.24 3.16
CA HIS A 7 -15.09 -9.66 3.78
C HIS A 7 -14.83 -9.21 5.21
N THR A 8 -13.77 -9.72 5.85
CA THR A 8 -13.36 -9.34 7.21
C THR A 8 -11.91 -8.89 7.25
N GLN A 9 -11.56 -8.12 8.29
CA GLN A 9 -10.17 -7.72 8.54
C GLN A 9 -9.26 -8.93 8.81
N ALA A 10 -9.77 -9.96 9.49
CA ALA A 10 -9.01 -11.19 9.75
C ALA A 10 -8.64 -11.92 8.46
N GLU A 11 -9.57 -12.00 7.50
CA GLU A 11 -9.30 -12.56 6.17
C GLU A 11 -8.25 -11.75 5.42
N ALA A 12 -8.33 -10.41 5.46
CA ALA A 12 -7.33 -9.54 4.84
C ALA A 12 -5.92 -9.80 5.42
N HIS A 13 -5.80 -9.88 6.75
CA HIS A 13 -4.53 -10.17 7.41
C HIS A 13 -4.00 -11.57 7.06
N ALA A 14 -4.88 -12.56 6.95
CA ALA A 14 -4.49 -13.91 6.55
C ALA A 14 -3.93 -13.95 5.12
N LEU A 15 -4.55 -13.22 4.18
CA LEU A 15 -4.08 -13.10 2.79
C LEU A 15 -2.70 -12.40 2.72
N ILE A 16 -2.51 -11.35 3.52
CA ILE A 16 -1.22 -10.65 3.64
C ILE A 16 -0.15 -11.60 4.16
N ALA A 17 -0.43 -12.35 5.23
CA ALA A 17 0.52 -13.30 5.81
C ALA A 17 0.87 -14.43 4.82
N GLN A 18 -0.11 -15.00 4.14
CA GLN A 18 0.09 -16.06 3.13
C GLN A 18 0.95 -15.60 1.96
N ALA A 19 0.87 -14.32 1.58
CA ALA A 19 1.64 -13.78 0.47
C ALA A 19 3.12 -13.50 0.81
N GLY A 20 3.48 -13.50 2.10
CA GLY A 20 4.80 -13.09 2.60
C GLY A 20 4.87 -11.63 3.04
N GLY A 21 3.73 -10.96 3.22
CA GLY A 21 3.63 -9.55 3.60
C GLY A 21 2.86 -8.70 2.59
N LEU A 22 2.58 -7.45 2.98
CA LEU A 22 1.72 -6.56 2.19
C LEU A 22 2.38 -6.19 0.85
N THR A 23 3.67 -5.88 0.87
CA THR A 23 4.45 -5.56 -0.34
C THR A 23 4.42 -6.69 -1.37
N GLU A 24 4.54 -7.93 -0.92
CA GLU A 24 4.48 -9.11 -1.79
C GLU A 24 3.08 -9.33 -2.36
N LEU A 25 2.05 -9.20 -1.51
CA LEU A 25 0.66 -9.32 -1.94
C LEU A 25 0.34 -8.29 -3.04
N VAL A 26 0.72 -7.03 -2.82
CA VAL A 26 0.49 -5.94 -3.78
C VAL A 26 1.31 -6.14 -5.05
N THR A 27 2.59 -6.51 -4.94
CA THR A 27 3.45 -6.80 -6.12
C THR A 27 2.82 -7.87 -7.00
N LYS A 28 2.33 -8.97 -6.43
CA LYS A 28 1.68 -10.07 -7.17
C LYS A 28 0.34 -9.65 -7.75
N GLY A 29 -0.41 -8.81 -7.03
CA GLY A 29 -1.71 -8.29 -7.47
C GLY A 29 -1.61 -7.30 -8.62
N LEU A 30 -0.56 -6.46 -8.64
CA LEU A 30 -0.32 -5.42 -9.65
C LEU A 30 0.61 -5.87 -10.79
N ALA A 31 1.18 -7.08 -10.70
CA ALA A 31 2.11 -7.61 -11.69
C ALA A 31 1.53 -7.51 -13.11
N GLY A 32 2.26 -6.81 -13.99
CA GLY A 32 1.88 -6.61 -15.39
C GLY A 32 0.83 -5.52 -15.64
N MET A 33 0.35 -4.83 -14.59
CA MET A 33 -0.54 -3.66 -14.72
C MET A 33 0.22 -2.35 -14.49
N LEU A 34 1.00 -2.27 -13.42
CA LEU A 34 1.72 -1.06 -13.02
C LEU A 34 3.23 -1.32 -12.96
N SER A 35 4.02 -0.27 -13.19
CA SER A 35 5.49 -0.30 -13.11
C SER A 35 5.98 0.21 -11.77
N GLU A 36 7.00 -0.44 -11.20
CA GLU A 36 7.64 0.03 -9.96
C GLU A 36 8.39 1.35 -10.19
N THR A 37 8.43 2.21 -9.17
CA THR A 37 9.17 3.47 -9.17
C THR A 37 9.82 3.75 -7.82
N GLU A 38 10.97 4.41 -7.85
CA GLU A 38 11.63 4.97 -6.66
C GLU A 38 11.28 6.44 -6.42
N SER A 39 10.58 7.07 -7.37
CA SER A 39 10.21 8.49 -7.32
C SER A 39 8.70 8.67 -7.53
N PRO A 40 7.88 8.26 -6.54
CA PRO A 40 6.44 8.34 -6.64
C PRO A 40 5.95 9.79 -6.83
N GLN A 41 4.97 9.96 -7.71
CA GLN A 41 4.31 11.22 -8.03
C GLN A 41 2.88 11.25 -7.46
N LEU A 42 2.22 12.41 -7.60
CA LEU A 42 0.81 12.56 -7.25
C LEU A 42 -0.04 11.51 -7.98
N GLY A 43 -0.75 10.69 -7.22
CA GLY A 43 -1.65 9.65 -7.73
C GLY A 43 -1.05 8.24 -7.75
N ASP A 44 0.27 8.12 -7.67
CA ASP A 44 0.94 6.82 -7.56
C ASP A 44 0.53 6.11 -6.26
N ILE A 45 0.65 4.79 -6.24
CA ILE A 45 0.30 3.98 -5.07
C ILE A 45 1.53 3.30 -4.50
N GLY A 46 1.51 2.99 -3.21
CA GLY A 46 2.65 2.34 -2.58
C GLY A 46 2.33 1.66 -1.27
N VAL A 47 3.34 0.98 -0.75
CA VAL A 47 3.37 0.48 0.62
C VAL A 47 4.40 1.29 1.40
N ILE A 48 3.98 1.85 2.53
CA ILE A 48 4.84 2.58 3.46
C ILE A 48 4.88 1.86 4.80
N ARG A 49 5.91 2.14 5.60
CA ARG A 49 5.95 1.68 6.99
C ARG A 49 5.45 2.76 7.94
N LEU A 50 4.43 2.43 8.73
CA LEU A 50 3.92 3.27 9.80
C LEU A 50 4.11 2.54 11.14
N SER A 51 5.01 3.07 11.96
CA SER A 51 5.47 2.40 13.19
C SER A 51 5.99 0.97 12.88
N ALA A 52 5.27 -0.06 13.29
CA ALA A 52 5.63 -1.46 13.07
C ALA A 52 4.78 -2.16 11.97
N ASN A 53 3.88 -1.42 11.31
CA ASN A 53 2.93 -1.99 10.35
C ASN A 53 3.16 -1.47 8.94
N ASP A 54 2.85 -2.32 7.97
CA ASP A 54 2.84 -1.97 6.56
C ASP A 54 1.44 -1.57 6.15
N VAL A 55 1.35 -0.45 5.46
CA VAL A 55 0.07 0.12 5.05
C VAL A 55 0.14 0.56 3.59
N GLY A 56 -0.96 0.33 2.87
CA GLY A 56 -1.13 0.87 1.53
C GLY A 56 -1.42 2.37 1.60
N ALA A 57 -0.86 3.13 0.66
CA ALA A 57 -1.06 4.56 0.57
C ALA A 57 -1.12 5.04 -0.89
N ILE A 58 -1.75 6.19 -1.09
CA ILE A 58 -1.73 6.95 -2.34
C ILE A 58 -0.79 8.14 -2.12
N PHE A 59 0.18 8.32 -3.00
CA PHE A 59 1.11 9.44 -2.94
C PHE A 59 0.44 10.74 -3.41
N CYS A 60 0.72 11.81 -2.67
CA CYS A 60 0.26 13.15 -2.91
C CYS A 60 1.45 14.08 -3.15
N ASP A 61 1.17 15.30 -3.61
CA ASP A 61 2.21 16.31 -3.81
C ASP A 61 2.95 16.66 -2.49
N GLY A 62 4.19 17.13 -2.61
CA GLY A 62 5.02 17.51 -1.47
C GLY A 62 5.57 16.32 -0.66
N GLY A 63 5.56 15.11 -1.21
CA GLY A 63 6.01 13.90 -0.52
C GLY A 63 5.05 13.43 0.57
N ILE A 64 3.78 13.79 0.46
CA ILE A 64 2.70 13.35 1.35
C ILE A 64 2.14 12.03 0.85
N ALA A 65 1.61 11.22 1.76
CA ALA A 65 0.88 10.01 1.47
C ALA A 65 -0.48 10.05 2.19
N ALA A 66 -1.53 9.65 1.49
CA ALA A 66 -2.88 9.48 2.01
C ALA A 66 -3.16 8.00 2.28
N LEU A 67 -3.67 7.69 3.47
CA LEU A 67 -4.08 6.34 3.85
C LEU A 67 -5.35 6.37 4.69
N ARG A 68 -6.09 5.25 4.68
CA ARG A 68 -7.23 5.06 5.56
C ARG A 68 -6.78 4.40 6.85
N THR A 69 -7.24 4.94 7.97
CA THR A 69 -7.12 4.36 9.30
C THR A 69 -8.50 4.20 9.90
N GLU A 70 -8.67 3.22 10.79
CA GLU A 70 -9.90 3.06 11.55
C GLU A 70 -9.59 3.38 13.03
N PRO A 71 -10.47 4.13 13.72
CA PRO A 71 -11.73 4.71 13.27
C PRO A 71 -11.61 6.08 12.56
N HIS A 72 -10.40 6.60 12.37
CA HIS A 72 -10.18 8.02 12.04
C HIS A 72 -10.39 8.42 10.57
N GLY A 73 -10.67 7.48 9.67
CA GLY A 73 -10.85 7.75 8.26
C GLY A 73 -9.52 8.06 7.56
N THR A 74 -9.55 8.98 6.59
CA THR A 74 -8.36 9.33 5.80
C THR A 74 -7.43 10.24 6.58
N ILE A 75 -6.15 9.87 6.66
CA ILE A 75 -5.08 10.71 7.19
C ILE A 75 -4.04 11.01 6.12
N TYR A 76 -3.38 12.15 6.26
CA TYR A 76 -2.28 12.60 5.39
C TYR A 76 -1.03 12.75 6.25
N LEU A 77 0.07 12.15 5.80
CA LEU A 77 1.34 12.24 6.50
C LEU A 77 2.52 12.20 5.52
N LYS A 78 3.69 12.64 5.98
CA LYS A 78 4.96 12.40 5.29
C LYS A 78 5.51 11.04 5.74
N PRO A 79 5.59 10.02 4.87
CA PRO A 79 6.10 8.71 5.28
C PRO A 79 7.59 8.81 5.59
N ALA A 80 8.01 8.22 6.71
CA ALA A 80 9.43 8.10 7.05
C ALA A 80 10.14 7.02 6.21
N THR A 81 9.39 5.99 5.80
CA THR A 81 9.89 4.87 5.01
C THR A 81 8.88 4.46 3.96
N ILE A 82 9.30 4.52 2.70
CA ILE A 82 8.60 3.95 1.56
C ILE A 82 9.20 2.57 1.32
N LEU A 83 8.38 1.52 1.34
CA LEU A 83 8.83 0.15 1.10
C LEU A 83 8.80 -0.18 -0.40
N LYS A 84 7.76 0.29 -1.10
CA LYS A 84 7.60 0.09 -2.53
C LYS A 84 6.57 1.07 -3.10
N ALA A 85 6.73 1.48 -4.36
CA ALA A 85 5.79 2.34 -5.06
C ALA A 85 5.59 1.89 -6.51
N TRP A 86 4.42 2.19 -7.07
CA TRP A 86 4.04 1.87 -8.43
C TRP A 86 3.38 3.06 -9.11
N VAL A 87 3.75 3.27 -10.37
CA VAL A 87 3.18 4.30 -11.23
C VAL A 87 1.83 3.83 -11.76
N VAL A 88 0.81 4.67 -11.57
CA VAL A 88 -0.56 4.43 -12.07
C VAL A 88 -0.73 4.94 -13.50
#